data_AF-A0A5R2MVA6-F1
#
_entry.id   AF-A0A5R2MVA6-F1
#
_cell.length_a   1.000
_cell.length_b   1.000
_cell.length_c   1.000
_cell.angle_alpha   90.00
_cell.angle_beta   90.00
_cell.angle_gamma   90.00
#
_symmetry.space_group_name_H-M   'P 1'
#
loop_
_entity.id
_entity.type
_entity.pdbx_description
1 polymer ?
#
loop_
_entity_poly.entity_id
_entity_poly.type
_entity_poly.pdbx_seq_one_letter_code
_entity_poly.pdbx_strand_id
1 'polypeptide(L)'
;LDLFVLDAPHLFDRPGGPYGNASGADWPDNWRRFAALSQAGADIAGGAISGYLPDIVHAHDWQSAMTLAYMRYGKAVGTPSMMTVHNLAFQGQFGAGIFGELGLPA
;
A
#
# COMPACT_ATOMS: atom_id res chain seq x y z
N LEU A 1 -8.26 -8.45 -19.12
CA LEU A 1 -7.42 -8.44 -17.92
C LEU A 1 -8.37 -8.37 -16.75
N ASP A 2 -8.27 -9.30 -15.82
CA ASP A 2 -9.04 -9.26 -14.58
C ASP A 2 -8.24 -8.47 -13.55
N LEU A 3 -8.92 -7.57 -12.85
CA LEU A 3 -8.30 -6.63 -11.92
C LEU A 3 -9.04 -6.65 -10.59
N PHE A 4 -8.26 -6.69 -9.50
CA PHE A 4 -8.75 -6.25 -8.20
C PHE A 4 -8.41 -4.78 -8.03
N VAL A 5 -9.43 -3.98 -7.72
CA VAL A 5 -9.30 -2.52 -7.58
C VAL A 5 -9.72 -2.14 -6.18
N LEU A 6 -8.90 -1.32 -5.51
CA LEU A 6 -9.29 -0.69 -4.26
C LEU A 6 -10.27 0.46 -4.56
N ASP A 7 -11.54 0.25 -4.23
CA ASP A 7 -12.56 1.30 -4.27
C ASP A 7 -12.61 2.05 -2.93
N ALA A 8 -11.91 3.19 -2.87
CA ALA A 8 -11.85 4.04 -1.68
C ALA A 8 -11.92 5.53 -2.07
N PRO A 9 -13.08 6.02 -2.56
CA PRO A 9 -13.20 7.39 -3.08
C PRO A 9 -12.89 8.43 -2.00
N HIS A 10 -13.24 8.15 -0.75
CA HIS A 10 -12.88 8.99 0.39
C HIS A 10 -11.37 9.20 0.60
N LEU A 11 -10.52 8.36 -0.01
CA LEU A 11 -9.06 8.49 -0.02
C LEU A 11 -8.51 9.01 -1.35
N PHE A 12 -9.14 8.71 -2.49
CA PHE A 12 -8.55 8.93 -3.81
C PHE A 12 -9.35 9.85 -4.74
N ASP A 13 -10.66 9.98 -4.57
CA ASP A 13 -11.51 10.81 -5.43
C ASP A 13 -11.48 12.27 -4.97
N ARG A 14 -10.41 12.96 -5.37
CA ARG A 14 -10.19 14.39 -5.06
C ARG A 14 -9.45 15.12 -6.17
N PRO A 15 -9.63 16.45 -6.31
CA PRO A 15 -8.95 17.24 -7.33
C PRO A 15 -7.43 17.21 -7.17
N GLY A 16 -6.69 17.05 -8.26
CA GLY A 16 -5.23 16.95 -8.26
C GLY A 16 -4.76 15.64 -8.87
N GLY A 17 -3.52 15.25 -8.55
CA GLY A 17 -2.92 13.99 -8.97
C GLY A 17 -3.00 12.91 -7.90
N PRO A 18 -2.57 11.68 -8.24
CA PRO A 18 -2.52 10.57 -7.28
C PRO A 18 -1.62 10.86 -6.08
N TYR A 19 -0.61 11.73 -6.22
CA TYR A 19 0.38 12.03 -5.19
C TYR A 19 0.28 13.42 -4.57
N GLY A 20 -0.27 14.39 -5.30
CA GLY A 20 -0.27 15.78 -4.85
C GLY A 20 -1.47 16.59 -5.33
N ASN A 21 -1.66 17.73 -4.70
CA ASN A 21 -2.72 18.68 -5.02
C ASN A 21 -2.39 19.48 -6.30
N ALA A 22 -3.30 20.37 -6.69
CA ALA A 22 -3.13 21.21 -7.89
C ALA A 22 -1.94 22.18 -7.81
N SER A 23 -1.39 22.46 -6.62
CA SER A 23 -0.20 23.31 -6.46
C SER A 23 1.12 22.53 -6.55
N GLY A 24 1.07 21.21 -6.80
CA GLY A 24 2.24 20.34 -6.86
C GLY A 24 2.78 19.93 -5.49
N ALA A 25 2.09 20.23 -4.39
CA ALA A 25 2.46 19.75 -3.07
C ALA A 25 1.91 18.35 -2.85
N ASP A 26 2.72 17.48 -2.24
CA ASP A 26 2.27 16.15 -1.85
C ASP A 26 1.09 16.24 -0.90
N TRP A 27 0.20 15.25 -1.00
CA TRP A 27 -0.86 15.14 -0.04
C TRP A 27 -0.31 14.71 1.33
N PRO A 28 -0.68 15.40 2.42
CA PRO A 28 -0.14 15.12 3.75
C PRO A 28 -0.54 13.73 4.28
N ASP A 29 -1.61 13.15 3.73
CA ASP A 29 -2.15 11.84 4.06
C ASP A 29 -1.72 10.74 3.08
N ASN A 30 -0.71 10.98 2.22
CA ASN A 30 -0.20 9.96 1.29
C ASN A 30 0.16 8.65 2.00
N TRP A 31 0.77 8.73 3.19
CA TRP A 31 1.06 7.56 4.00
C TRP A 31 -0.19 6.70 4.24
N ARG A 32 -1.33 7.32 4.55
CA ARG A 32 -2.58 6.63 4.88
C ARG A 32 -3.21 6.02 3.65
N ARG A 33 -3.18 6.74 2.53
CA ARG A 33 -3.75 6.31 1.25
C ARG A 33 -3.04 5.08 0.71
N PHE A 34 -1.71 5.12 0.71
CA PHE A 34 -0.90 4.01 0.22
C PHE A 34 -0.77 2.87 1.25
N ALA A 35 -0.92 3.16 2.55
CA ALA A 35 -1.14 2.11 3.56
C ALA A 35 -2.47 1.37 3.32
N ALA A 36 -3.57 2.06 2.97
CA ALA A 36 -4.84 1.40 2.65
C ALA A 36 -4.74 0.49 1.41
N LEU A 37 -4.09 0.96 0.35
CA LEU A 37 -3.76 0.12 -0.83
C LEU A 37 -2.96 -1.12 -0.44
N SER A 38 -1.95 -0.91 0.39
CA SER A 38 -1.04 -1.95 0.85
C SER A 38 -1.70 -2.99 1.75
N GLN A 39 -2.60 -2.55 2.65
CA GLN A 39 -3.38 -3.44 3.50
C GLN A 39 -4.30 -4.33 2.64
N ALA A 40 -4.97 -3.76 1.65
CA ALA A 40 -5.79 -4.53 0.72
C ALA A 40 -4.96 -5.59 -0.03
N GLY A 41 -3.74 -5.24 -0.47
CA GLY A 41 -2.81 -6.20 -1.07
C GLY A 41 -2.45 -7.35 -0.13
N ALA A 42 -2.17 -7.05 1.15
CA ALA A 42 -1.84 -8.07 2.15
C ALA A 42 -3.04 -8.95 2.52
N ASP A 43 -4.24 -8.38 2.57
CA ASP A 43 -5.49 -9.11 2.83
C ASP A 43 -5.79 -10.08 1.68
N ILE A 44 -5.63 -9.65 0.43
CA ILE A 44 -5.73 -10.51 -0.76
C ILE A 44 -4.71 -11.65 -0.68
N ALA A 45 -3.45 -11.33 -0.36
CA ALA A 45 -2.41 -12.34 -0.17
C ALA A 45 -2.71 -13.31 1.00
N GLY A 46 -3.49 -12.85 1.98
CA GLY A 46 -3.99 -13.63 3.11
C GLY A 46 -5.29 -14.39 2.83
N GLY A 47 -5.76 -14.41 1.57
CA GLY A 47 -6.94 -15.15 1.15
C GLY A 47 -8.28 -14.43 1.36
N ALA A 48 -8.29 -13.09 1.40
CA ALA A 48 -9.54 -12.32 1.50
C ALA A 48 -10.48 -12.51 0.30
N ILE A 49 -9.97 -12.96 -0.86
CA ILE A 49 -10.75 -13.24 -2.05
C ILE A 49 -10.87 -14.75 -2.22
N SER A 50 -12.10 -15.26 -2.11
CA SER A 50 -12.37 -16.70 -2.24
C SER A 50 -11.92 -17.20 -3.62
N GLY A 51 -11.17 -18.31 -3.62
CA GLY A 51 -10.65 -18.92 -4.84
C GLY A 51 -9.42 -18.23 -5.44
N TYR A 52 -8.87 -17.21 -4.78
CA TYR A 52 -7.63 -16.55 -5.20
C TYR A 52 -6.59 -16.56 -4.08
N LEU A 53 -5.40 -17.09 -4.38
CA LEU A 53 -4.23 -17.03 -3.53
C LEU A 53 -3.00 -16.81 -4.43
N PRO A 54 -2.22 -15.74 -4.24
CA PRO A 54 -1.07 -15.49 -5.09
C PRO A 54 0.11 -16.40 -4.74
N ASP A 55 0.86 -16.83 -5.75
CA ASP A 55 2.13 -17.54 -5.56
C ASP A 55 3.24 -16.61 -5.04
N ILE A 56 3.19 -15.33 -5.40
CA ILE A 56 4.13 -14.28 -4.99
C ILE A 56 3.44 -12.91 -5.01
N VAL A 57 3.85 -12.02 -4.11
CA VAL A 57 3.47 -10.60 -4.13
C VAL A 57 4.65 -9.75 -4.59
N HIS A 58 4.47 -9.00 -5.69
CA HIS A 58 5.47 -8.08 -6.22
C HIS A 58 5.05 -6.64 -5.92
N ALA A 59 5.71 -6.01 -4.94
CA ALA A 59 5.50 -4.61 -4.61
C ALA A 59 6.36 -3.70 -5.51
N HIS A 60 5.75 -2.64 -6.02
CA HIS A 60 6.38 -1.60 -6.81
C HIS A 60 6.43 -0.30 -6.01
N ASP A 61 7.65 0.15 -5.71
CA ASP A 61 7.97 1.39 -4.97
C ASP A 61 7.25 1.53 -3.61
N TRP A 62 7.43 2.71 -2.99
CA TRP A 62 6.91 3.03 -1.66
C TRP A 62 5.38 2.94 -1.57
N GLN A 63 4.68 3.17 -2.68
CA GLN A 63 3.21 3.15 -2.79
C GLN A 63 2.60 1.81 -2.37
N SER A 64 3.33 0.71 -2.60
CA SER A 64 2.85 -0.65 -2.28
C SER A 64 3.77 -1.38 -1.31
N ALA A 65 4.91 -0.79 -0.93
CA ALA A 65 5.90 -1.42 -0.04
C ALA A 65 5.32 -1.86 1.31
N MET A 66 4.35 -1.11 1.85
CA MET A 66 3.71 -1.46 3.12
C MET A 66 2.95 -2.79 3.05
N THR A 67 2.61 -3.28 1.85
CA THR A 67 2.01 -4.61 1.67
C THR A 67 2.87 -5.67 2.32
N LEU A 68 4.20 -5.55 2.15
CA LEU A 68 5.16 -6.52 2.66
C LEU A 68 5.24 -6.49 4.18
N ALA A 69 5.14 -5.30 4.78
CA ALA A 69 5.07 -5.16 6.23
C ALA A 69 3.78 -5.80 6.77
N TYR A 70 2.62 -5.51 6.16
CA TYR A 70 1.35 -6.10 6.56
C TYR A 70 1.30 -7.62 6.36
N MET A 71 1.90 -8.14 5.30
CA MET A 71 2.06 -9.59 5.11
C MET A 71 2.89 -10.20 6.25
N ARG A 72 4.04 -9.59 6.58
CA ARG A 72 4.97 -10.09 7.59
C ARG A 72 4.36 -10.21 8.99
N TYR A 73 3.45 -9.30 9.34
CA TYR A 73 2.77 -9.25 10.64
C TYR A 73 1.30 -9.72 10.58
N GLY A 74 0.84 -10.21 9.44
CA GLY A 74 -0.54 -10.61 9.20
C GLY A 74 -0.69 -12.08 8.79
N LYS A 75 -1.79 -12.37 8.09
CA LYS A 75 -2.16 -13.74 7.68
C LYS A 75 -1.30 -14.29 6.52
N ALA A 76 -0.62 -13.42 5.79
CA ALA A 76 0.13 -13.75 4.58
C ALA A 76 1.64 -13.96 4.82
N VAL A 77 2.06 -14.21 6.06
CA VAL A 77 3.49 -14.32 6.45
C VAL A 77 4.27 -15.40 5.68
N GLY A 78 3.58 -16.42 5.16
CA GLY A 78 4.19 -17.50 4.36
C GLY A 78 4.23 -17.24 2.86
N THR A 79 3.59 -16.18 2.35
CA THR A 79 3.54 -15.90 0.92
C THR A 79 4.83 -15.22 0.46
N PRO A 80 5.55 -15.77 -0.54
CA PRO A 80 6.74 -15.14 -1.10
C PRO A 80 6.48 -13.69 -1.55
N SER A 81 7.49 -12.85 -1.43
CA SER A 81 7.38 -11.45 -1.86
C SER A 81 8.67 -10.90 -2.46
N MET A 82 8.52 -9.93 -3.36
CA MET A 82 9.62 -9.14 -3.91
C MET A 82 9.25 -7.67 -4.02
N MET A 83 10.25 -6.80 -4.06
CA MET A 83 10.08 -5.36 -4.23
C MET A 83 10.95 -4.86 -5.38
N THR A 84 10.39 -3.99 -6.22
CA THR A 84 11.14 -3.20 -7.20
C THR A 84 11.14 -1.73 -6.79
N VAL A 85 12.33 -1.13 -6.84
CA VAL A 85 12.54 0.32 -6.73
C VAL A 85 12.86 0.86 -8.11
N HIS A 86 12.01 1.71 -8.68
CA HIS A 86 12.22 2.25 -10.03
C HIS A 86 13.11 3.48 -10.05
N ASN A 87 13.16 4.22 -8.94
CA ASN A 87 13.99 5.41 -8.81
C ASN A 87 14.27 5.73 -7.32
N LEU A 88 15.29 6.55 -7.08
CA LEU A 88 15.67 7.00 -5.73
C LEU A 88 15.18 8.41 -5.37
N ALA A 89 14.48 9.08 -6.30
CA ALA A 89 14.04 10.47 -6.14
C ALA A 89 12.76 10.57 -5.29
N PHE A 90 11.89 9.56 -5.30
CA PHE A 90 10.61 9.55 -4.59
C PHE A 90 10.53 8.37 -3.63
N GLN A 91 10.77 8.62 -2.34
CA GLN A 91 11.00 7.56 -1.35
C GLN A 91 9.81 7.27 -0.42
N GLY A 92 8.77 8.12 -0.40
CA GLY A 92 7.63 7.93 0.50
C GLY A 92 8.03 7.95 1.98
N GLN A 93 8.86 8.90 2.39
CA GLN A 93 9.32 9.02 3.77
C GLN A 93 8.32 9.82 4.61
N PHE A 94 7.95 9.26 5.75
CA PHE A 94 7.01 9.87 6.69
C PHE A 94 7.56 9.78 8.12
N GLY A 95 7.25 10.77 8.95
CA GLY A 95 7.72 10.80 10.33
C GLY A 95 7.06 9.72 11.20
N ALA A 96 7.75 9.27 12.26
CA ALA A 96 7.28 8.21 13.14
C ALA A 96 5.92 8.47 13.83
N GLY A 97 5.46 9.73 13.86
CA GLY A 97 4.17 10.10 14.44
C GLY A 97 2.96 9.39 13.83
N ILE A 98 3.06 8.87 12.60
CA ILE A 98 1.97 8.13 11.95
C ILE A 98 1.88 6.67 12.38
N PHE A 99 2.90 6.12 13.05
CA PHE A 99 3.05 4.67 13.21
C PHE A 99 1.89 4.03 13.99
N GLY A 100 1.37 4.74 15.00
CA GLY A 100 0.21 4.30 15.77
C GLY A 100 -1.08 4.18 14.95
N GLU A 101 -1.15 4.80 13.78
CA GLU A 101 -2.29 4.72 12.87
C GLU A 101 -2.14 3.62 11.81
N LEU A 102 -0.99 2.93 11.74
CA LEU A 102 -0.73 1.94 10.70
C LEU A 102 -1.33 0.56 10.99
N GLY A 103 -1.80 0.29 12.22
CA GLY A 103 -2.32 -1.03 12.60
C GLY A 103 -1.26 -2.14 12.69
N LEU A 104 0.02 -1.77 12.73
CA LEU A 104 1.13 -2.70 12.94
C LEU A 104 1.41 -2.92 14.44
N PRO A 105 2.03 -4.05 14.83
CA PRO A 105 2.48 -4.26 16.20
C PRO A 105 3.41 -3.15 16.68
N ALA A 106 3.28 -2.78 17.95
CA ALA A 106 4.09 -1.78 18.64
C ALA A 106 5.44 -2.34 19.12
#